data_AF-A0A2I0FHW6-F1
#
_entry.id   AF-A0A2I0FHW6-F1
#
_cell.length_a   1.000
_cell.length_b   1.000
_cell.length_c   1.000
_cell.angle_alpha   90.00
_cell.angle_beta   90.00
_cell.angle_gamma   90.00
#
_symmetry.space_group_name_H-M   'P 1'
#
loop_
_entity.id
_entity.type
_entity.pdbx_description
1 polymer ?
#
loop_
_entity_poly.entity_id
_entity_poly.type
_entity_poly.pdbx_seq_one_letter_code
_entity_poly.pdbx_strand_id
1 'polypeptide(L)'
;MNAGDDQFTEENLRATDNVLHDYMDGLSRLQAPTEKKIIKKVKETVLRLNELNEKYDFFIETLEREELYDFIMEKAQQAGLETNEDITEEWREW
;
A
#
# COMPACT_ATOMS: atom_id res chain seq x y z
N MET A 1 -25.79 -10.53 -3.92
CA MET A 1 -25.16 -9.21 -4.12
C MET A 1 -24.81 -8.71 -2.73
N ASN A 2 -23.55 -8.87 -2.34
CA ASN A 2 -23.05 -8.33 -1.07
C ASN A 2 -22.71 -6.87 -1.31
N ALA A 3 -22.99 -6.00 -0.34
CA ALA A 3 -22.91 -4.55 -0.50
C ALA A 3 -21.52 -3.98 -0.90
N GLY A 4 -20.44 -4.78 -0.83
CA GLY A 4 -19.11 -4.37 -1.30
C GLY A 4 -18.86 -4.56 -2.80
N ASP A 5 -19.67 -5.37 -3.50
CA ASP A 5 -19.44 -5.72 -4.92
C ASP A 5 -19.63 -4.52 -5.87
N ASP A 6 -20.41 -3.52 -5.45
CA ASP A 6 -20.63 -2.27 -6.20
C ASP A 6 -19.53 -1.22 -5.93
N GLN A 7 -18.80 -1.32 -4.82
CA GLN A 7 -17.71 -0.40 -4.45
C GLN A 7 -16.38 -0.79 -5.11
N PHE A 8 -16.15 -2.08 -5.37
CA PHE A 8 -14.96 -2.56 -6.08
C PHE A 8 -15.20 -2.59 -7.58
N THR A 9 -14.77 -1.53 -8.26
CA THR A 9 -14.84 -1.44 -9.72
C THR A 9 -13.56 -1.98 -10.33
N GLU A 10 -13.64 -2.49 -11.56
CA GLU A 10 -12.44 -2.84 -12.33
C GLU A 10 -11.43 -1.69 -12.40
N GLU A 11 -11.89 -0.43 -12.40
CA GLU A 11 -11.03 0.73 -12.44
C GLU A 11 -10.26 0.94 -11.13
N ASN A 12 -10.94 0.90 -9.97
CA ASN A 12 -10.25 1.12 -8.69
C ASN A 12 -9.35 -0.06 -8.30
N LEU A 13 -9.77 -1.29 -8.60
CA LEU A 13 -8.95 -2.49 -8.41
C LEU A 13 -7.67 -2.41 -9.25
N ARG A 14 -7.77 -2.05 -10.54
CA ARG A 14 -6.59 -1.86 -11.40
C ARG A 14 -5.70 -0.70 -10.93
N ALA A 15 -6.30 0.37 -10.42
CA ALA A 15 -5.53 1.50 -9.90
C ALA A 15 -4.72 1.08 -8.67
N THR A 16 -5.33 0.36 -7.73
CA THR A 16 -4.65 -0.19 -6.56
C THR A 16 -3.56 -1.17 -6.97
N ASP A 17 -3.87 -2.10 -7.89
CA ASP A 17 -2.90 -3.07 -8.41
C ASP A 17 -1.67 -2.40 -9.04
N ASN A 18 -1.86 -1.31 -9.78
CA ASN A 18 -0.74 -0.53 -10.32
C ASN A 18 0.13 0.11 -9.22
N VAL A 19 -0.48 0.63 -8.14
CA VAL A 19 0.27 1.20 -7.00
C VAL A 19 1.10 0.12 -6.30
N LEU A 20 0.52 -1.06 -6.08
CA LEU A 20 1.20 -2.18 -5.42
C LEU A 20 2.31 -2.76 -6.30
N HIS A 21 2.08 -2.90 -7.61
CA HIS A 21 3.11 -3.28 -8.56
C HIS A 21 4.25 -2.28 -8.57
N ASP A 22 3.98 -0.98 -8.68
CA ASP A 22 4.99 0.08 -8.66
C ASP A 22 5.83 0.07 -7.36
N TYR A 23 5.19 -0.26 -6.23
CA TYR A 23 5.86 -0.41 -4.95
C TYR A 23 6.85 -1.59 -4.97
N MET A 24 6.39 -2.79 -5.37
CA MET A 24 7.26 -3.97 -5.49
C MET A 24 8.43 -3.74 -6.44
N ASP A 25 8.13 -3.14 -7.58
CA ASP A 25 9.10 -2.74 -8.59
C ASP A 25 10.08 -1.69 -8.06
N GLY A 26 9.58 -0.74 -7.28
CA GLY A 26 10.38 0.28 -6.63
C GLY A 26 11.34 -0.30 -5.60
N LEU A 27 10.92 -1.30 -4.83
CA LEU A 27 11.76 -2.02 -3.87
C LEU A 27 12.81 -2.87 -4.58
N SER A 28 12.43 -3.65 -5.59
CA SER A 28 13.36 -4.54 -6.31
C SER A 28 14.49 -3.80 -7.03
N ARG A 29 14.26 -2.53 -7.40
CA ARG A 29 15.26 -1.66 -8.04
C ARG A 29 16.17 -0.92 -7.05
N LEU A 30 15.98 -1.07 -5.74
CA LEU A 30 16.85 -0.41 -4.75
C LEU A 30 18.26 -1.02 -4.78
N GLN A 31 19.23 -0.24 -5.29
CA GLN A 31 20.64 -0.58 -5.13
C GLN A 31 21.09 -0.27 -3.70
N ALA A 32 21.64 -1.27 -3.00
CA ALA A 32 21.97 -1.20 -1.58
C ALA A 32 20.78 -0.69 -0.75
N PRO A 33 19.77 -1.54 -0.51
CA PRO A 33 18.59 -1.17 0.26
C PRO A 33 19.01 -0.79 1.68
N THR A 34 18.56 0.38 2.11
CA THR A 34 18.70 0.86 3.47
C THR A 34 17.31 1.08 4.03
N GLU A 35 17.14 0.99 5.35
CA GLU A 35 15.85 1.25 6.00
C GLU A 35 15.22 2.56 5.51
N LYS A 36 16.00 3.65 5.46
CA LYS A 36 15.54 4.94 4.95
C LYS A 36 14.98 4.88 3.52
N LYS A 37 15.60 4.12 2.62
CA LYS A 37 15.12 3.98 1.24
C LYS A 37 13.84 3.13 1.18
N ILE A 38 13.75 2.08 2.01
CA ILE A 38 12.58 1.21 2.08
C ILE A 38 11.40 1.98 2.71
N ILE A 39 11.60 2.63 3.85
CA ILE A 39 10.60 3.49 4.52
C ILE A 39 10.10 4.58 3.55
N LYS A 40 11.00 5.18 2.76
CA LYS A 40 10.59 6.14 1.73
C LYS A 40 9.64 5.49 0.70
N LYS A 41 9.91 4.26 0.26
CA LYS A 41 9.02 3.53 -0.67
C LYS A 41 7.69 3.18 -0.05
N VAL A 42 7.69 2.77 1.22
CA VAL A 42 6.46 2.55 2.01
C VAL A 42 5.63 3.83 2.06
N LYS A 43 6.22 4.95 2.49
CA LYS A 43 5.55 6.25 2.53
C LYS A 43 4.96 6.67 1.19
N GLU A 44 5.74 6.60 0.11
CA GLU A 44 5.27 6.93 -1.24
C GLU A 44 4.06 6.08 -1.65
N THR A 45 4.01 4.82 -1.23
CA THR A 45 2.91 3.89 -1.52
C THR A 45 1.67 4.22 -0.71
N VAL A 46 1.81 4.45 0.60
CA VAL A 46 0.68 4.81 1.49
C VAL A 46 0.01 6.10 1.03
N LEU A 47 0.79 7.13 0.68
CA LEU A 47 0.25 8.39 0.19
C LEU A 47 -0.54 8.22 -1.12
N ARG A 48 -0.04 7.38 -2.05
CA ARG A 48 -0.77 7.06 -3.28
C ARG A 48 -2.06 6.29 -2.99
N LEU A 49 -2.08 5.42 -1.99
CA LEU A 49 -3.29 4.72 -1.58
C LEU A 49 -4.31 5.67 -0.94
N ASN A 50 -3.89 6.66 -0.15
CA ASN A 50 -4.78 7.73 0.33
C ASN A 50 -5.43 8.47 -0.85
N GLU A 51 -4.64 8.87 -1.84
CA GLU A 51 -5.13 9.54 -3.06
C GLU A 51 -6.15 8.67 -3.83
N LEU A 52 -5.91 7.36 -3.94
CA LEU A 52 -6.87 6.44 -4.56
C LEU A 52 -8.14 6.30 -3.72
N ASN A 53 -8.01 6.22 -2.40
CA ASN A 53 -9.16 6.09 -1.51
C ASN A 53 -10.11 7.29 -1.66
N GLU A 54 -9.56 8.50 -1.60
CA GLU A 54 -10.33 9.74 -1.82
C GLU A 54 -10.92 9.81 -3.23
N LYS A 55 -10.15 9.41 -4.24
CA LYS A 55 -10.60 9.44 -5.65
C LYS A 55 -11.79 8.53 -5.90
N TYR A 56 -11.85 7.36 -5.25
CA TYR A 56 -12.87 6.34 -5.48
C TYR A 56 -13.85 6.22 -4.31
N ASP A 57 -14.24 7.35 -3.71
CA ASP A 57 -15.31 7.45 -2.72
C ASP A 57 -15.11 6.57 -1.48
N PHE A 58 -13.88 6.58 -0.95
CA PHE A 58 -13.49 5.89 0.28
C PHE A 58 -13.75 4.38 0.27
N PHE A 59 -13.49 3.72 -0.86
CA PHE A 59 -13.72 2.28 -1.04
C PHE A 59 -12.78 1.35 -0.25
N ILE A 60 -11.68 1.84 0.31
CA ILE A 60 -10.80 1.05 1.19
C ILE A 60 -11.44 1.04 2.58
N GLU A 61 -12.05 -0.09 2.92
CA GLU A 61 -12.71 -0.31 4.20
C GLU A 61 -11.78 -1.09 5.15
N THR A 62 -12.31 -1.46 6.32
CA THR A 62 -11.51 -2.10 7.38
C THR A 62 -10.80 -3.37 6.93
N LEU A 63 -11.41 -4.20 6.08
CA LEU A 63 -10.79 -5.47 5.67
C LEU A 63 -9.64 -5.23 4.70
N GLU A 64 -9.87 -4.41 3.68
CA GLU A 64 -8.90 -4.04 2.66
C GLU A 64 -7.74 -3.28 3.29
N ARG A 65 -8.02 -2.47 4.30
CA ARG A 65 -7.00 -1.79 5.08
C ARG A 65 -6.03 -2.78 5.71
N GLU A 66 -6.56 -3.82 6.37
CA GLU A 66 -5.71 -4.82 7.04
C GLU A 66 -4.86 -5.59 6.02
N GLU A 67 -5.45 -5.97 4.90
CA GLU A 67 -4.73 -6.65 3.81
C GLU A 67 -3.64 -5.78 3.17
N LEU A 68 -3.92 -4.49 2.95
CA LEU A 68 -2.98 -3.57 2.33
C LEU A 68 -1.78 -3.30 3.21
N TYR A 69 -1.96 -3.05 4.51
CA TYR A 69 -0.79 -2.80 5.37
C TYR A 69 0.03 -4.07 5.58
N ASP A 70 -0.60 -5.23 5.75
CA ASP A 70 0.10 -6.52 5.87
C ASP A 70 0.97 -6.76 4.64
N PHE A 71 0.41 -6.55 3.45
CA PHE A 71 1.17 -6.66 2.19
C PHE A 71 2.34 -5.67 2.13
N ILE A 72 2.10 -4.38 2.45
CA ILE A 72 3.14 -3.36 2.39
C ILE A 72 4.29 -3.69 3.33
N MET A 73 3.98 -4.09 4.56
CA MET A 73 4.96 -4.43 5.59
C MET A 73 5.73 -5.71 5.23
N GLU A 74 5.04 -6.74 4.74
CA GLU A 74 5.67 -7.98 4.28
C GLU A 74 6.72 -7.71 3.20
N LYS A 75 6.39 -6.87 2.20
CA LYS A 75 7.35 -6.54 1.13
C LYS A 75 8.49 -5.64 1.62
N ALA A 76 8.23 -4.72 2.55
CA ALA A 76 9.27 -3.91 3.16
C ALA A 76 10.28 -4.78 3.92
N GLN A 77 9.79 -5.74 4.70
CA GLN A 77 10.62 -6.70 5.43
C GLN A 77 11.41 -7.60 4.48
N GLN A 78 10.80 -8.08 3.40
CA GLN A 78 11.49 -8.83 2.34
C GLN A 78 12.61 -8.00 1.67
N ALA A 79 12.45 -6.68 1.59
CA ALA A 79 13.48 -5.77 1.08
C ALA A 79 14.59 -5.47 2.10
N GLY A 80 14.49 -5.98 3.33
CA GLY A 80 15.50 -5.85 4.38
C GLY A 80 15.19 -4.81 5.46
N LEU A 81 13.93 -4.39 5.62
CA LEU A 81 13.52 -3.55 6.75
C LEU A 81 13.34 -4.40 8.00
N GLU A 82 14.10 -4.12 9.06
CA GLU A 82 14.03 -4.84 10.33
C GLU A 82 13.15 -4.08 11.33
N THR A 83 11.82 -4.24 11.23
CA THR A 83 10.87 -3.71 12.22
C THR A 83 9.65 -4.61 12.38
N ASN A 84 9.07 -4.57 13.59
CA ASN A 84 7.78 -5.19 13.92
C ASN A 84 6.68 -4.13 14.14
N GLU A 85 7.02 -2.84 14.04
CA GLU A 85 6.07 -1.74 14.18
C GLU A 85 5.40 -1.47 12.83
N ASP A 86 4.11 -1.14 12.86
CA ASP A 86 3.40 -0.67 11.68
C ASP A 86 3.82 0.77 11.38
N ILE A 87 4.84 0.92 10.53
CA ILE A 87 5.33 2.23 10.11
C ILE A 87 4.36 2.95 9.17
N THR A 88 3.35 2.27 8.63
CA THR A 88 2.41 2.88 7.69
C THR A 88 1.38 3.75 8.40
N GLU A 89 1.12 3.52 9.70
CA GLU A 89 0.19 4.31 10.51
C GLU A 89 0.52 5.81 10.51
N GLU A 90 1.79 6.19 10.35
CA GLU A 90 2.22 7.60 10.32
C GLU A 90 1.59 8.38 9.16
N TRP A 91 1.25 7.71 8.05
CA TRP A 91 0.79 8.35 6.82
C TRP A 91 -0.59 7.88 6.34
N ARG A 92 -1.17 6.86 6.97
CA ARG A 92 -2.43 6.26 6.53
C ARG A 92 -3.61 7.18 6.87
N GLU A 93 -4.46 7.44 5.87
CA GLU A 93 -5.72 8.20 6.03
C GLU A 93 -6.97 7.35 5.69
N TRP A 94 -6.77 6.06 5.43
CA TRP A 94 -7.78 5.02 5.18
C TRP A 94 -7.83 3.97 6.29
#